data_AF-A0A085N091-F1
#
_entry.id   AF-A0A085N091-F1
#
_cell.length_a   1.000
_cell.length_b   1.000
_cell.length_c   1.000
_cell.angle_alpha   90.00
_cell.angle_beta   90.00
_cell.angle_gamma   90.00
#
_symmetry.space_group_name_H-M   'P 1'
#
loop_
_entity.id
_entity.type
_entity.pdbx_description
1 polymer ?
#
loop_
_entity_poly.entity_id
_entity_poly.type
_entity_poly.pdbx_seq_one_letter_code
_entity_poly.pdbx_strand_id
1 'polypeptide(L)'
;DALLIRTNEGLKTRVFRKSTHTDLYLNFSSHHPRSVMRGILSGMIDRAIHLCSPEYLPAELRYIRRIFYKNNYPKQFIDQVFRRKFHGQNPHRLDTLQHPCLVVPYIVGLGEKIVALGRRLGFRVFFKSSPNLRSLLRTDKPKIPKDKKTGLVYTVECECSAIYIGETGNTLEHRFNQHKNSLTSYNNAKTLLNQDGPPSDRRGRRILNPRATMERAVQASAVVEHASQCNRPLHPKVLCYENNLHLRRIKEAMYIKHNRTYNRDQGADISDIWSNIIIRSKCCSIR
;
A
#
# COMPACT_ATOMS: atom_id res chain seq x y z
N ASP A 1 -16.13 27.57 -8.73
CA ASP A 1 -17.00 28.31 -9.65
C ASP A 1 -17.48 29.60 -9.02
N ALA A 2 -17.38 30.69 -9.78
CA ALA A 2 -17.86 32.02 -9.43
C ALA A 2 -19.03 32.40 -10.34
N LEU A 3 -20.01 33.12 -9.81
CA LEU A 3 -21.11 33.72 -10.53
C LEU A 3 -20.72 35.18 -10.79
N LEU A 4 -20.65 35.56 -12.06
CA LEU A 4 -20.33 36.92 -12.48
C LEU A 4 -21.63 37.74 -12.59
N ILE A 5 -21.61 38.94 -12.02
CA ILE A 5 -22.70 39.91 -12.07
C ILE A 5 -22.12 41.17 -12.71
N ARG A 6 -22.66 41.57 -13.87
CA ARG A 6 -22.29 42.82 -14.52
C ARG A 6 -23.06 43.97 -13.88
N THR A 7 -22.34 44.96 -13.38
CA THR A 7 -22.91 46.19 -12.81
C THR A 7 -22.35 47.42 -13.54
N ASN A 8 -22.95 48.58 -13.31
CA ASN A 8 -22.47 49.84 -13.89
C ASN A 8 -21.07 50.21 -13.37
N GLU A 9 -20.68 49.72 -12.19
CA GLU A 9 -19.39 49.93 -11.54
C GLU A 9 -18.34 48.86 -11.92
N GLY A 10 -18.70 47.88 -12.75
CA GLY A 10 -17.82 46.79 -13.17
C GLY A 10 -18.37 45.40 -12.86
N LEU A 11 -17.48 44.40 -12.85
CA LEU A 11 -17.83 43.01 -12.57
C LEU A 11 -17.80 42.73 -11.07
N LYS A 12 -18.90 42.18 -10.56
CA LYS A 12 -19.00 41.68 -9.19
C LYS A 12 -19.15 40.16 -9.20
N THR A 13 -18.75 39.51 -8.12
CA THR A 13 -18.60 38.06 -8.07
C THR A 13 -19.23 37.45 -6.81
N ARG A 14 -19.85 36.29 -6.98
CA ARG A 14 -20.42 35.45 -5.91
C ARG A 14 -19.95 34.02 -6.06
N VAL A 15 -20.08 33.21 -5.00
CA VAL A 15 -19.86 31.76 -5.12
C VAL A 15 -21.00 31.13 -5.92
N PHE A 16 -20.68 30.53 -7.07
CA PHE A 16 -21.65 29.79 -7.87
C PHE A 16 -21.89 28.38 -7.32
N ARG A 17 -23.15 27.96 -7.33
CA ARG A 17 -23.63 26.63 -6.97
C ARG A 17 -24.59 26.16 -8.08
N LYS A 18 -24.39 24.94 -8.57
CA LYS A 18 -25.28 24.31 -9.56
C LYS A 18 -26.66 24.06 -8.96
N SER A 19 -27.70 23.95 -9.79
CA SER A 19 -29.07 23.60 -9.35
C SER A 19 -29.15 22.25 -8.64
N THR A 20 -28.21 21.34 -8.90
CA THR A 20 -28.08 20.03 -8.26
C THR A 20 -27.25 20.04 -6.98
N HIS A 21 -26.82 21.21 -6.47
CA HIS A 21 -26.04 21.31 -5.23
C HIS A 21 -26.95 21.04 -4.02
N THR A 22 -26.59 20.04 -3.21
CA THR A 22 -27.46 19.52 -2.13
C THR A 22 -27.10 20.02 -0.73
N ASP A 23 -26.07 20.87 -0.58
CA ASP A 23 -25.53 21.27 0.73
C ASP A 23 -25.11 20.13 1.67
N LEU A 24 -24.97 18.92 1.14
CA LEU A 24 -24.48 17.76 1.87
C LEU A 24 -22.96 17.76 1.89
N TYR A 25 -22.40 18.00 3.08
CA TYR A 25 -20.98 17.90 3.35
C TYR A 25 -20.72 16.72 4.29
N LEU A 26 -19.44 16.47 4.56
CA LEU A 26 -19.05 15.41 5.50
C LEU A 26 -19.62 15.70 6.89
N ASN A 27 -20.57 14.88 7.35
CA ASN A 27 -21.21 15.05 8.66
C ASN A 27 -20.17 14.99 9.78
N PHE A 28 -20.31 15.84 10.80
CA PHE A 28 -19.31 15.93 11.89
C PHE A 28 -19.16 14.65 12.72
N SER A 29 -20.16 13.76 12.73
CA SER A 29 -20.08 12.44 13.38
C SER A 29 -19.39 11.37 12.52
N SER A 30 -19.05 11.69 11.27
CA SER A 30 -18.40 10.73 10.37
C SER A 30 -17.02 10.32 10.89
N HIS A 31 -16.61 9.11 10.54
CA HIS A 31 -15.36 8.49 10.98
C HIS A 31 -14.11 9.08 10.28
N HIS A 32 -13.87 10.38 10.49
CA HIS A 32 -12.74 11.11 9.91
C HIS A 32 -12.03 11.98 10.95
N PRO A 33 -10.72 12.24 10.79
CA PRO A 33 -9.98 13.13 11.66
C PRO A 33 -10.60 14.52 11.72
N ARG A 34 -10.55 15.17 12.88
CA ARG A 34 -11.00 16.57 13.05
C ARG A 34 -10.25 17.56 12.14
N SER A 35 -9.03 17.22 11.70
CA SER A 35 -8.30 18.02 10.71
C SER A 35 -9.00 18.04 9.34
N VAL A 36 -9.62 16.94 8.92
CA VAL A 36 -10.38 16.85 7.67
C VAL A 36 -11.63 17.73 7.76
N MET A 37 -12.43 17.57 8.81
CA MET A 37 -13.61 18.42 9.07
C MET A 37 -13.25 19.91 9.06
N ARG A 38 -12.14 20.26 9.72
CA ARG A 38 -11.61 21.64 9.73
C ARG A 38 -11.20 22.09 8.33
N GLY A 39 -10.53 21.24 7.58
CA GLY A 39 -10.06 21.53 6.22
C GLY A 39 -11.20 21.83 5.25
N ILE A 40 -12.30 21.08 5.33
CA ILE A 40 -13.48 21.30 4.48
C ILE A 40 -14.08 22.69 4.78
N LEU A 41 -14.33 23.01 6.05
CA LEU A 41 -14.85 24.32 6.46
C LEU A 41 -13.88 25.46 6.09
N SER A 42 -12.59 25.28 6.40
CA SER A 42 -11.52 26.20 6.04
C SER A 42 -11.52 26.52 4.55
N GLY A 43 -11.51 25.49 3.70
CA GLY A 43 -11.47 25.67 2.25
C GLY A 43 -12.71 26.37 1.69
N MET A 44 -13.88 26.18 2.31
CA MET A 44 -15.07 26.93 1.95
C MET A 44 -15.00 28.41 2.33
N ILE A 45 -14.43 28.72 3.50
CA ILE A 45 -14.19 30.11 3.92
C ILE A 45 -13.17 30.76 2.98
N ASP A 46 -12.07 30.08 2.68
CA ASP A 46 -11.03 30.56 1.76
C ASP A 46 -11.63 30.84 0.38
N ARG A 47 -12.45 29.92 -0.13
CA ARG A 47 -13.17 30.10 -1.38
C ARG A 47 -14.09 31.32 -1.36
N ALA A 48 -14.82 31.56 -0.26
CA ALA A 48 -15.68 32.73 -0.14
C ALA A 48 -14.87 34.03 -0.14
N ILE A 49 -13.79 34.09 0.64
CA ILE A 49 -12.90 35.26 0.75
C ILE A 49 -12.27 35.59 -0.61
N HIS A 50 -11.80 34.57 -1.36
CA HIS A 50 -11.13 34.79 -2.63
C HIS A 50 -12.08 35.07 -3.80
N LEU A 51 -13.32 34.58 -3.75
CA LEU A 51 -14.25 34.69 -4.89
C LEU A 51 -15.34 35.76 -4.74
N CYS A 52 -15.75 36.13 -3.53
CA CYS A 52 -16.85 37.08 -3.36
C CYS A 52 -16.37 38.53 -3.38
N SER A 53 -17.09 39.40 -4.10
CA SER A 53 -16.96 40.84 -3.89
C SER A 53 -17.38 41.21 -2.45
N PRO A 54 -16.82 42.30 -1.88
CA PRO A 54 -17.02 42.66 -0.47
C PRO A 54 -18.48 42.73 -0.01
N GLU A 55 -19.38 43.22 -0.86
CA GLU A 55 -20.82 43.34 -0.57
C GLU A 55 -21.54 41.98 -0.42
N TYR A 56 -21.07 40.93 -1.10
CA TYR A 56 -21.68 39.59 -1.05
C TYR A 56 -21.03 38.66 -0.03
N LEU A 57 -19.80 38.99 0.41
CA LEU A 57 -19.03 38.16 1.32
C LEU A 57 -19.77 37.89 2.66
N PRO A 58 -20.39 38.88 3.34
CA PRO A 58 -21.10 38.62 4.59
C PRO A 58 -22.26 37.62 4.44
N ALA A 59 -23.00 37.69 3.33
CA ALA A 59 -24.09 36.76 3.06
C ALA A 59 -23.57 35.34 2.80
N GLU A 60 -22.46 35.21 2.07
CA GLU A 60 -21.81 33.93 1.80
C GLU A 60 -21.24 33.29 3.09
N LEU A 61 -20.61 34.09 3.97
CA LEU A 61 -20.11 33.60 5.26
C LEU A 61 -21.25 33.14 6.19
N ARG A 62 -22.38 33.85 6.21
CA ARG A 62 -23.59 33.41 6.93
C ARG A 62 -24.14 32.10 6.36
N TYR A 63 -24.16 31.97 5.04
CA TYR A 63 -24.54 30.72 4.38
C TYR A 63 -23.64 29.57 4.83
N ILE A 64 -22.31 29.75 4.82
CA ILE A 64 -21.34 28.75 5.26
C ILE A 64 -21.61 28.34 6.72
N ARG A 65 -21.84 29.27 7.65
CA ARG A 65 -22.19 28.88 9.03
C ARG A 65 -23.44 28.00 9.08
N ARG A 66 -24.50 28.39 8.35
CA ARG A 66 -25.78 27.69 8.34
C ARG A 66 -25.65 26.25 7.82
N ILE A 67 -24.93 26.05 6.71
CA ILE A 67 -24.78 24.71 6.13
C ILE A 67 -23.96 23.78 7.02
N PHE A 68 -22.89 24.26 7.66
CA PHE A 68 -22.08 23.42 8.54
C PHE A 68 -22.82 23.08 9.83
N TYR A 69 -23.67 23.99 10.33
CA TYR A 69 -24.60 23.67 11.41
C TYR A 69 -25.58 22.56 11.01
N LYS A 70 -26.17 22.63 9.79
CA LYS A 70 -27.02 21.55 9.25
C LYS A 70 -26.31 20.22 9.07
N ASN A 71 -24.98 20.24 8.87
CA ASN A 71 -24.13 19.05 8.79
C ASN A 71 -23.57 18.61 10.17
N ASN A 72 -24.22 19.05 11.26
CA ASN A 72 -23.94 18.72 12.67
C ASN A 72 -22.58 19.21 13.21
N TYR A 73 -21.97 20.24 12.62
CA TYR A 73 -20.75 20.81 13.17
C TYR A 73 -21.06 21.62 14.42
N PRO A 74 -20.38 21.38 15.55
CA PRO A 74 -20.59 22.15 16.77
C PRO A 74 -20.32 23.63 16.56
N LYS A 75 -21.19 24.48 17.10
CA LYS A 75 -21.05 25.95 16.98
C LYS A 75 -19.66 26.44 17.40
N GLN A 76 -19.15 25.94 18.53
CA GLN A 76 -17.81 26.29 19.02
C GLN A 76 -16.70 25.93 18.02
N PHE A 77 -16.82 24.79 17.34
CA PHE A 77 -15.87 24.37 16.32
C PHE A 77 -15.91 25.28 15.10
N ILE A 78 -17.11 25.60 14.60
CA ILE A 78 -17.29 26.53 13.48
C ILE A 78 -16.68 27.89 13.85
N ASP A 79 -17.07 28.46 14.98
CA ASP A 79 -16.62 29.77 15.43
C ASP A 79 -15.08 29.81 15.60
N GLN A 80 -14.47 28.73 16.08
CA GLN A 80 -13.01 28.63 16.17
C GLN A 80 -12.33 28.68 14.80
N VAL A 81 -12.87 28.00 13.79
CA VAL A 81 -12.28 28.00 12.43
C VAL A 81 -12.41 29.38 11.79
N PHE A 82 -13.58 30.02 11.93
CA PHE A 82 -13.77 31.41 11.50
C PHE A 82 -12.75 32.34 12.16
N ARG A 83 -12.64 32.32 13.50
CA ARG A 83 -11.66 33.16 14.21
C ARG A 83 -10.23 32.95 13.71
N ARG A 84 -9.80 31.71 13.53
CA ARG A 84 -8.44 31.41 13.01
C ARG A 84 -8.21 32.00 11.62
N LYS A 85 -9.23 32.01 10.75
CA LYS A 85 -9.13 32.54 9.40
C LYS A 85 -9.05 34.07 9.36
N PHE A 86 -9.80 34.76 10.22
CA PHE A 86 -9.80 36.22 10.24
C PHE A 86 -8.70 36.84 11.12
N HIS A 87 -8.22 36.13 12.14
CA HIS A 87 -7.22 36.66 13.09
C HIS A 87 -5.80 36.10 12.89
N GLY A 88 -5.51 35.46 11.75
CA GLY A 88 -4.13 35.19 11.31
C GLY A 88 -3.29 34.29 12.23
N GLN A 89 -3.89 33.47 13.10
CA GLN A 89 -3.12 32.53 13.91
C GLN A 89 -2.78 31.27 13.10
N ASN A 90 -1.82 31.39 12.19
CA ASN A 90 -1.01 30.26 11.80
C ASN A 90 0.16 30.21 12.78
N PRO A 91 0.14 29.34 13.82
CA PRO A 91 1.41 28.98 14.43
C PRO A 91 2.27 28.44 13.28
N HIS A 92 3.34 29.16 12.95
CA HIS A 92 4.40 28.66 12.07
C HIS A 92 4.71 27.24 12.54
N ARG A 93 4.23 26.24 11.79
CA ARG A 93 4.76 24.90 11.93
C ARG A 93 6.12 25.00 11.28
N LEU A 94 7.14 25.24 12.11
CA LEU A 94 8.52 25.00 11.72
C LEU A 94 8.56 23.66 11.02
N ASP A 95 9.04 23.71 9.78
CA ASP A 95 9.06 22.58 8.87
C ASP A 95 10.17 21.63 9.32
N THR A 96 9.89 20.85 10.36
CA THR A 96 10.75 19.74 10.78
C THR A 96 10.51 18.59 9.80
N LEU A 97 11.07 18.71 8.61
CA LEU A 97 11.24 17.65 7.62
C LEU A 97 12.04 16.44 8.17
N GLN A 98 12.61 16.56 9.36
CA GLN A 98 13.44 15.55 10.02
C GLN A 98 12.67 14.51 10.87
N HIS A 99 11.38 14.69 11.15
CA HIS A 99 10.66 13.72 11.99
C HIS A 99 10.19 12.49 11.19
N PRO A 100 10.40 11.26 11.71
CA PRO A 100 9.83 10.05 11.13
C PRO A 100 8.32 10.18 10.94
N CYS A 101 7.80 9.65 9.83
CA CYS A 101 6.39 9.75 9.46
C CYS A 101 5.72 8.38 9.49
N LEU A 102 4.63 8.28 10.25
CA LEU A 102 3.80 7.09 10.37
C LEU A 102 2.46 7.31 9.66
N VAL A 103 2.14 6.45 8.69
CA VAL A 103 0.85 6.48 7.97
C VAL A 103 -0.02 5.30 8.41
N VAL A 104 -1.13 5.57 9.09
CA VAL A 104 -2.03 4.53 9.63
C VAL A 104 -3.48 4.76 9.22
N PRO A 105 -4.34 3.73 9.18
CA PRO A 105 -5.78 3.93 9.06
C PRO A 105 -6.29 4.83 10.19
N TYR A 106 -7.21 5.75 9.88
CA TYR A 106 -7.89 6.50 10.94
C TYR A 106 -8.92 5.61 11.63
N ILE A 107 -8.81 5.54 12.96
CA ILE A 107 -9.79 4.91 13.84
C ILE A 107 -10.18 5.93 14.90
N VAL A 108 -11.45 6.34 14.97
CA VAL A 108 -11.93 7.29 15.99
C VAL A 108 -11.55 6.83 17.40
N GLY A 109 -11.00 7.73 18.20
CA GLY A 109 -10.57 7.49 19.57
C GLY A 109 -9.16 6.90 19.68
N LEU A 110 -8.75 6.05 18.74
CA LEU A 110 -7.39 5.52 18.67
C LEU A 110 -6.46 6.45 17.90
N GLY A 111 -6.91 7.02 16.78
CA GLY A 111 -6.13 7.91 15.94
C GLY A 111 -5.65 9.14 16.73
N GLU A 112 -6.53 9.76 17.50
CA GLU A 112 -6.18 10.89 18.37
C GLU A 112 -5.11 10.51 19.40
N LYS A 113 -5.20 9.31 19.99
CA LYS A 113 -4.19 8.80 20.93
C LYS A 113 -2.85 8.57 20.23
N ILE A 114 -2.84 8.01 19.02
CA ILE A 114 -1.62 7.81 18.23
C ILE A 114 -0.99 9.16 17.86
N VAL A 115 -1.79 10.17 17.48
CA VAL A 115 -1.28 11.53 17.23
C VAL A 115 -0.68 12.14 18.50
N ALA A 116 -1.33 11.97 19.65
CA ALA A 116 -0.81 12.45 20.93
C ALA A 116 0.51 11.76 21.29
N LEU A 117 0.60 10.44 21.06
CA LEU A 117 1.82 9.67 21.24
C LEU A 117 2.94 10.15 20.30
N GLY A 118 2.63 10.37 19.02
CA GLY A 118 3.60 10.88 18.03
C GLY A 118 4.18 12.23 18.43
N ARG A 119 3.36 13.14 18.97
CA ARG A 119 3.86 14.42 19.50
C ARG A 119 4.82 14.25 20.67
N ARG A 120 4.58 13.28 21.56
CA ARG A 120 5.45 13.00 22.70
C ARG A 120 6.76 12.33 22.30
N LEU A 121 6.70 11.43 21.32
CA LEU A 121 7.83 10.60 20.89
C LEU A 121 8.59 11.16 19.67
N GLY A 122 8.20 12.33 19.15
CA GLY A 122 8.92 12.99 18.05
C GLY A 122 8.67 12.37 16.66
N PHE A 123 7.50 11.80 16.40
CA PHE A 123 7.10 11.32 15.07
C PHE A 123 5.76 11.91 14.61
N ARG A 124 5.60 12.04 13.30
CA ARG A 124 4.38 12.58 12.68
C ARG A 124 3.44 11.45 12.32
N VAL A 125 2.14 11.67 12.54
CA VAL A 125 1.10 10.71 12.22
C VAL A 125 0.21 11.27 11.13
N PHE A 126 0.09 10.54 10.04
CA PHE A 126 -0.83 10.79 8.95
C PHE A 126 -1.86 9.67 8.88
N PHE A 127 -3.06 10.04 8.48
CA PHE A 127 -4.14 9.09 8.35
C PHE A 127 -4.44 8.80 6.90
N LYS A 128 -4.54 7.50 6.57
CA LYS A 128 -5.13 7.05 5.31
C LYS A 128 -6.60 6.70 5.51
N SER A 129 -7.40 7.01 4.50
CA SER A 129 -8.80 6.60 4.43
C SER A 129 -8.90 5.09 4.20
N SER A 130 -9.90 4.45 4.80
CA SER A 130 -10.26 3.07 4.46
C SER A 130 -10.81 3.00 3.02
N PRO A 131 -10.81 1.81 2.39
CA PRO A 131 -11.47 1.61 1.10
C PRO A 131 -12.91 2.14 1.16
N ASN A 132 -13.30 2.93 0.16
CA ASN A 132 -14.66 3.47 0.11
C ASN A 132 -15.67 2.36 -0.24
N LEU A 133 -16.95 2.61 0.06
CA LEU A 133 -18.03 1.64 -0.18
C LEU A 133 -18.09 1.21 -1.65
N ARG A 134 -17.83 2.13 -2.59
CA ARG A 134 -17.71 1.81 -4.01
C ARG A 134 -16.64 0.75 -4.26
N SER A 135 -15.45 0.88 -3.68
CA SER A 135 -14.37 -0.09 -3.82
C SER A 135 -14.70 -1.45 -3.21
N LEU A 136 -15.50 -1.49 -2.14
CA LEU A 136 -15.89 -2.73 -1.47
C LEU A 136 -17.05 -3.45 -2.18
N LEU A 137 -18.04 -2.69 -2.67
CA LEU A 137 -19.25 -3.22 -3.28
C LEU A 137 -19.15 -3.39 -4.80
N ARG A 138 -18.15 -2.82 -5.47
CA ARG A 138 -18.02 -2.97 -6.92
C ARG A 138 -17.73 -4.41 -7.31
N THR A 139 -18.71 -5.01 -7.99
CA THR A 139 -18.64 -6.33 -8.62
C THR A 139 -18.56 -6.26 -10.15
N ASP A 140 -18.70 -5.05 -10.72
CA ASP A 140 -18.78 -4.81 -12.17
C ASP A 140 -17.44 -5.02 -12.89
N LYS A 141 -16.32 -5.01 -12.17
CA LYS A 141 -15.02 -5.40 -12.72
C LYS A 141 -14.84 -6.91 -12.61
N PRO A 142 -14.45 -7.61 -13.71
CA PRO A 142 -14.20 -9.04 -13.66
C PRO A 142 -13.13 -9.33 -12.61
N LYS A 143 -13.47 -10.20 -11.66
CA LYS A 143 -12.53 -10.64 -10.63
C LYS A 143 -11.54 -11.61 -11.27
N ILE A 144 -10.26 -11.29 -11.19
CA ILE A 144 -9.20 -12.21 -11.64
C ILE A 144 -9.27 -13.47 -10.76
N PRO A 145 -9.39 -14.67 -11.35
CA PRO A 145 -9.33 -15.94 -10.63
C PRO A 145 -8.08 -16.02 -9.75
N LYS A 146 -8.16 -16.67 -8.58
CA LYS A 146 -7.07 -16.65 -7.57
C LYS A 146 -5.75 -17.21 -8.13
N ASP A 147 -5.85 -18.22 -8.99
CA ASP A 147 -4.79 -18.90 -9.73
C ASP A 147 -4.09 -17.98 -10.75
N LYS A 148 -4.82 -16.99 -11.32
CA LYS A 148 -4.29 -16.03 -12.30
C LYS A 148 -3.81 -14.72 -11.69
N LYS A 149 -3.86 -14.58 -10.36
CA LYS A 149 -3.36 -13.39 -9.69
C LYS A 149 -1.84 -13.34 -9.72
N THR A 150 -1.32 -12.16 -10.03
CA THR A 150 0.10 -11.84 -10.05
C THR A 150 0.49 -11.04 -8.81
N GLY A 151 1.80 -10.80 -8.62
CA GLY A 151 2.28 -9.99 -7.51
C GLY A 151 2.04 -10.66 -6.17
N LEU A 152 2.82 -11.69 -5.87
CA LEU A 152 2.62 -12.51 -4.68
C LEU A 152 3.93 -12.92 -4.00
N VAL A 153 3.83 -13.15 -2.70
CA VAL A 153 4.85 -13.86 -1.92
C VAL A 153 4.35 -15.29 -1.77
N TYR A 154 5.20 -16.26 -2.04
CA TYR A 154 4.89 -17.68 -2.02
C TYR A 154 5.93 -18.46 -1.22
N THR A 155 5.54 -19.68 -0.86
CA THR A 155 6.41 -20.69 -0.32
C THR A 155 6.50 -21.87 -1.29
N VAL A 156 7.65 -22.56 -1.28
CA VAL A 156 7.83 -23.90 -1.85
C VAL A 156 8.21 -24.80 -0.70
N GLU A 157 7.28 -25.67 -0.31
CA GLU A 157 7.43 -26.60 0.80
C GLU A 157 7.88 -27.96 0.24
N CYS A 158 8.96 -28.50 0.80
CA CYS A 158 9.41 -29.85 0.50
C CYS A 158 8.88 -30.82 1.55
N GLU A 159 8.59 -32.08 1.18
CA GLU A 159 8.18 -33.11 2.16
C GLU A 159 9.28 -33.45 3.19
N CYS A 160 10.49 -32.92 3.08
CA CYS A 160 11.48 -32.94 4.17
C CYS A 160 11.29 -31.81 5.21
N SER A 161 10.17 -31.09 5.14
CA SER A 161 9.85 -29.91 5.96
C SER A 161 10.74 -28.70 5.72
N ALA A 162 11.60 -28.74 4.70
CA ALA A 162 12.36 -27.58 4.27
C ALA A 162 11.45 -26.62 3.48
N ILE A 163 11.61 -25.33 3.73
CA ILE A 163 10.77 -24.28 3.15
C ILE A 163 11.63 -23.24 2.43
N TYR A 164 11.25 -22.88 1.20
CA TYR A 164 11.77 -21.71 0.50
C TYR A 164 10.68 -20.67 0.36
N ILE A 165 11.05 -19.41 0.52
CA ILE A 165 10.12 -18.28 0.40
C ILE A 165 10.62 -17.38 -0.72
N GLY A 166 9.72 -16.93 -1.58
CA GLY A 166 10.08 -16.05 -2.67
C GLY A 166 8.99 -15.04 -3.00
N GLU A 167 9.36 -13.95 -3.67
CA GLU A 167 8.43 -13.07 -4.37
C GLU A 167 8.36 -13.35 -5.87
N THR A 168 7.22 -13.03 -6.48
CA THR A 168 7.12 -12.95 -7.93
C THR A 168 6.10 -11.90 -8.38
N GLY A 169 6.44 -11.22 -9.47
CA GLY A 169 5.51 -10.39 -10.24
C GLY A 169 4.59 -11.18 -11.17
N ASN A 170 4.80 -12.50 -11.33
CA ASN A 170 4.01 -13.38 -12.19
C ASN A 170 3.01 -14.22 -11.37
N THR A 171 2.31 -15.16 -12.02
CA THR A 171 1.49 -16.16 -11.31
C THR A 171 2.37 -17.18 -10.59
N LEU A 172 1.82 -17.82 -9.55
CA LEU A 172 2.54 -18.86 -8.81
C LEU A 172 2.92 -20.03 -9.72
N GLU A 173 2.00 -20.45 -10.60
CA GLU A 173 2.23 -21.51 -11.57
C GLU A 173 3.41 -21.19 -12.48
N HIS A 174 3.43 -19.99 -13.07
CA HIS A 174 4.52 -19.57 -13.94
C HIS A 174 5.87 -19.59 -13.20
N ARG A 175 5.91 -19.04 -11.98
CA ARG A 175 7.14 -19.02 -11.18
C ARG A 175 7.59 -20.43 -10.77
N PHE A 176 6.66 -21.30 -10.41
CA PHE A 176 6.98 -22.68 -10.04
C PHE A 176 7.46 -23.49 -11.24
N ASN A 177 6.89 -23.28 -12.42
CA ASN A 177 7.36 -23.90 -13.66
C ASN A 177 8.77 -23.45 -14.04
N GLN A 178 9.17 -22.20 -13.74
CA GLN A 178 10.57 -21.78 -13.88
C GLN A 178 11.52 -22.64 -13.02
N HIS A 179 11.17 -22.85 -11.75
CA HIS A 179 11.96 -23.72 -10.86
C HIS A 179 12.03 -25.16 -11.37
N LYS A 180 10.89 -25.71 -11.82
CA LYS A 180 10.83 -27.06 -12.42
C LYS A 180 11.69 -27.16 -13.67
N ASN A 181 11.61 -26.20 -14.59
CA ASN A 181 12.39 -26.20 -15.81
C ASN A 181 13.89 -26.15 -15.52
N SER A 182 14.33 -25.32 -14.57
CA SER A 182 15.73 -25.29 -14.12
C SER A 182 16.16 -26.61 -13.48
N LEU A 183 15.30 -27.26 -12.68
CA LEU A 183 15.58 -28.57 -12.10
C LEU A 183 15.67 -29.67 -13.17
N THR A 184 14.79 -29.65 -14.18
CA THR A 184 14.86 -30.56 -15.33
C THR A 184 16.17 -30.37 -16.10
N SER A 185 16.59 -29.13 -16.35
CA SER A 185 17.88 -28.85 -16.97
C SER A 185 19.05 -29.38 -16.13
N TYR A 186 19.00 -29.22 -14.81
CA TYR A 186 19.99 -29.79 -13.88
C TYR A 186 20.04 -31.33 -13.97
N ASN A 187 18.89 -32.00 -13.88
CA ASN A 187 18.80 -33.46 -13.93
C ASN A 187 19.29 -34.02 -15.27
N ASN A 188 18.93 -33.38 -16.38
CA ASN A 188 19.41 -33.77 -17.71
C ASN A 188 20.94 -33.67 -17.80
N ALA A 189 21.52 -32.57 -17.29
CA ALA A 189 22.97 -32.39 -17.25
C ALA A 189 23.66 -33.41 -16.32
N LYS A 190 23.06 -33.73 -15.17
CA LYS A 190 23.55 -34.76 -14.24
C LYS A 190 23.56 -36.15 -14.88
N THR A 191 22.50 -36.52 -15.59
CA THR A 191 22.44 -37.79 -16.34
C THR A 191 23.51 -37.87 -17.42
N LEU A 192 23.75 -36.78 -18.16
CA LEU A 192 24.80 -36.71 -19.18
C LEU A 192 26.22 -36.83 -18.59
N LEU A 193 26.45 -36.38 -17.36
CA LEU A 193 27.75 -36.57 -16.69
C LEU A 193 27.95 -38.00 -16.18
N ASN A 194 26.86 -38.69 -15.81
CA ASN A 194 26.93 -40.04 -15.27
C ASN A 194 27.01 -41.12 -16.36
N GLN A 195 26.63 -40.79 -17.60
CA GLN A 195 26.74 -41.66 -18.76
C GLN A 195 27.96 -41.19 -19.57
N ASP A 196 29.08 -41.92 -19.53
CA ASP A 196 30.30 -41.66 -20.34
C ASP A 196 30.10 -41.89 -21.86
N GLY A 197 29.00 -41.38 -22.44
CA GLY A 197 28.62 -41.57 -23.84
C GLY A 197 28.64 -40.27 -24.65
N PRO A 198 28.84 -40.32 -25.99
CA PRO A 198 28.96 -39.13 -26.81
C PRO A 198 27.63 -38.36 -26.83
N PRO A 199 27.67 -37.02 -26.80
CA PRO A 199 26.46 -36.22 -26.80
C PRO A 199 25.87 -36.16 -28.22
N SER A 200 24.85 -36.96 -28.51
CA SER A 200 24.06 -36.81 -29.74
C SER A 200 22.62 -36.40 -29.42
N ASP A 201 22.25 -35.17 -29.76
CA ASP A 201 20.85 -34.81 -30.05
C ASP A 201 20.68 -34.75 -31.58
N ARG A 202 19.61 -35.34 -32.10
CA ARG A 202 19.23 -35.40 -33.52
C ARG A 202 18.89 -34.02 -34.12
N ARG A 203 19.12 -32.90 -33.41
CA ARG A 203 18.64 -31.55 -33.78
C ARG A 203 19.71 -30.46 -33.79
N GLY A 204 21.00 -30.80 -33.69
CA GLY A 204 22.08 -29.82 -33.89
C GLY A 204 22.15 -28.67 -32.89
N ARG A 205 21.54 -28.81 -31.69
CA ARG A 205 21.63 -27.79 -30.63
C ARG A 205 22.94 -27.95 -29.85
N ARG A 206 23.68 -26.85 -29.70
CA ARG A 206 24.99 -26.76 -29.06
C ARG A 206 25.00 -27.39 -27.66
N ILE A 207 25.92 -28.32 -27.43
CA ILE A 207 26.12 -29.02 -26.16
C ILE A 207 26.60 -28.00 -25.12
N LEU A 208 25.75 -27.71 -24.15
CA LEU A 208 26.13 -26.93 -22.97
C LEU A 208 27.01 -27.82 -22.09
N ASN A 209 28.18 -27.33 -21.65
CA ASN A 209 29.02 -28.02 -20.66
C ASN A 209 28.14 -28.47 -19.48
N PRO A 210 27.99 -29.80 -19.23
CA PRO A 210 27.03 -30.29 -18.24
C PRO A 210 27.31 -29.78 -16.83
N ARG A 211 28.58 -29.71 -16.41
CA ARG A 211 28.99 -29.15 -15.11
C ARG A 211 28.59 -27.69 -14.99
N ALA A 212 28.92 -26.88 -16.00
CA ALA A 212 28.53 -25.48 -16.04
C ALA A 212 27.00 -25.28 -16.09
N THR A 213 26.24 -26.25 -16.61
CA THR A 213 24.77 -26.20 -16.64
C THR A 213 24.20 -26.48 -15.26
N MET A 214 24.73 -27.48 -14.57
CA MET A 214 24.37 -27.80 -13.20
C MET A 214 24.67 -26.63 -12.26
N GLU A 215 25.89 -26.07 -12.35
CA GLU A 215 26.31 -24.91 -11.57
C GLU A 215 25.39 -23.71 -11.79
N ARG A 216 25.08 -23.36 -13.05
CA ARG A 216 24.15 -22.26 -13.35
C ARG A 216 22.75 -22.53 -12.81
N ALA A 217 22.25 -23.75 -12.91
CA ALA A 217 20.90 -24.10 -12.42
C ALA A 217 20.81 -23.98 -10.89
N VAL A 218 21.84 -24.47 -10.18
CA VAL A 218 21.98 -24.28 -8.73
C VAL A 218 22.07 -22.78 -8.43
N GLN A 219 23.03 -22.04 -9.00
CA GLN A 219 23.19 -20.60 -8.75
C GLN A 219 21.92 -19.77 -9.04
N ALA A 220 21.12 -20.14 -10.03
CA ALA A 220 19.88 -19.42 -10.36
C ALA A 220 18.72 -19.67 -9.38
N SER A 221 18.71 -20.78 -8.64
CA SER A 221 17.59 -21.13 -7.76
C SER A 221 18.00 -21.95 -6.54
N ALA A 222 17.74 -21.40 -5.35
CA ALA A 222 17.85 -22.13 -4.08
C ALA A 222 16.92 -23.36 -4.02
N VAL A 223 15.78 -23.33 -4.73
CA VAL A 223 14.89 -24.49 -4.86
C VAL A 223 15.56 -25.62 -5.62
N VAL A 224 16.29 -25.31 -6.69
CA VAL A 224 17.05 -26.31 -7.46
C VAL A 224 18.20 -26.87 -6.64
N GLU A 225 18.93 -26.02 -5.93
CA GLU A 225 19.99 -26.45 -5.00
C GLU A 225 19.47 -27.47 -3.99
N HIS A 226 18.38 -27.14 -3.30
CA HIS A 226 17.74 -28.05 -2.34
C HIS A 226 17.25 -29.34 -3.00
N ALA A 227 16.48 -29.24 -4.09
CA ALA A 227 15.91 -30.39 -4.78
C ALA A 227 16.96 -31.30 -5.43
N SER A 228 18.16 -30.77 -5.73
CA SER A 228 19.29 -31.57 -6.24
C SER A 228 19.83 -32.56 -5.21
N GLN A 229 19.65 -32.25 -3.92
CA GLN A 229 20.07 -33.05 -2.77
C GLN A 229 18.90 -33.80 -2.14
N CYS A 230 17.67 -33.30 -2.30
CA CYS A 230 16.45 -33.86 -1.78
C CYS A 230 15.46 -34.18 -2.91
N ASN A 231 15.34 -35.46 -3.26
CA ASN A 231 14.46 -35.91 -4.35
C ASN A 231 12.97 -36.07 -3.92
N ARG A 232 12.51 -35.24 -2.98
CA ARG A 232 11.13 -35.28 -2.49
C ARG A 232 10.25 -34.28 -3.25
N PRO A 233 8.93 -34.54 -3.36
CA PRO A 233 7.97 -33.61 -3.95
C PRO A 233 8.03 -32.20 -3.34
N LEU A 234 7.78 -31.20 -4.20
CA LEU A 234 7.73 -29.79 -3.85
C LEU A 234 6.30 -29.26 -4.04
N HIS A 235 5.80 -28.53 -3.05
CA HIS A 235 4.45 -27.99 -3.02
C HIS A 235 4.48 -26.46 -2.96
N PRO A 236 4.09 -25.75 -4.03
CA PRO A 236 4.02 -24.30 -4.03
C PRO A 236 2.71 -23.82 -3.38
N LYS A 237 2.79 -22.82 -2.51
CA LYS A 237 1.62 -22.23 -1.82
C LYS A 237 1.75 -20.71 -1.75
N VAL A 238 0.64 -19.99 -1.98
CA VAL A 238 0.61 -18.53 -1.87
C VAL A 238 0.55 -18.15 -0.39
N LEU A 239 1.44 -17.26 0.05
CA LEU A 239 1.42 -16.69 1.40
C LEU A 239 0.58 -15.41 1.43
N CYS A 240 0.82 -14.48 0.50
CA CYS A 240 0.02 -13.26 0.38
C CYS A 240 0.18 -12.61 -1.00
N TYR A 241 -0.76 -11.72 -1.34
CA TYR A 241 -0.71 -10.87 -2.54
C TYR A 241 -0.22 -9.45 -2.19
N GLU A 242 0.63 -8.90 -3.05
CA GLU A 242 1.11 -7.52 -3.00
C GLU A 242 1.62 -7.09 -4.38
N ASN A 243 0.89 -6.19 -5.04
CA ASN A 243 1.26 -5.73 -6.38
C ASN A 243 2.44 -4.74 -6.36
N ASN A 244 2.60 -3.98 -5.28
CA ASN A 244 3.71 -3.06 -5.14
C ASN A 244 5.01 -3.84 -4.90
N LEU A 245 5.96 -3.78 -5.83
CA LEU A 245 7.23 -4.52 -5.77
C LEU A 245 7.99 -4.26 -4.46
N HIS A 246 8.08 -3.02 -4.02
CA HIS A 246 8.81 -2.65 -2.81
C HIS A 246 8.16 -3.26 -1.57
N LEU A 247 6.84 -3.12 -1.41
CA LEU A 247 6.11 -3.74 -0.30
C LEU A 247 6.15 -5.27 -0.37
N ARG A 248 6.19 -5.85 -1.57
CA ARG A 248 6.27 -7.29 -1.77
C ARG A 248 7.62 -7.85 -1.30
N ARG A 249 8.72 -7.18 -1.63
CA ARG A 249 10.07 -7.51 -1.13
C ARG A 249 10.18 -7.38 0.39
N ILE A 250 9.55 -6.36 0.98
CA ILE A 250 9.48 -6.23 2.43
C ILE A 250 8.71 -7.42 3.03
N LYS A 251 7.55 -7.77 2.47
CA LYS A 251 6.77 -8.92 2.96
C LYS A 251 7.55 -10.23 2.86
N GLU A 252 8.22 -10.48 1.73
CA GLU A 252 9.10 -11.64 1.53
C GLU A 252 10.17 -11.73 2.62
N ALA A 253 10.92 -10.65 2.86
CA ALA A 253 11.95 -10.60 3.89
C ALA A 253 11.39 -10.81 5.30
N MET A 254 10.21 -10.25 5.61
CA MET A 254 9.53 -10.52 6.88
C MET A 254 9.24 -12.02 7.06
N TYR A 255 8.80 -12.70 6.00
CA TYR A 255 8.56 -14.14 6.04
C TYR A 255 9.87 -14.94 6.15
N ILE A 256 10.92 -14.59 5.41
CA ILE A 256 12.22 -15.27 5.49
C ILE A 256 12.81 -15.17 6.91
N LYS A 257 12.86 -13.96 7.49
CA LYS A 257 13.49 -13.71 8.78
C LYS A 257 12.80 -14.40 9.97
N HIS A 258 11.51 -14.71 9.86
CA HIS A 258 10.70 -15.27 10.94
C HIS A 258 10.33 -16.75 10.74
N ASN A 259 10.86 -17.41 9.70
CA ASN A 259 10.66 -18.84 9.47
C ASN A 259 12.02 -19.50 9.19
N ARG A 260 12.16 -20.78 9.51
CA ARG A 260 13.35 -21.54 9.12
C ARG A 260 13.26 -21.87 7.64
N THR A 261 14.09 -21.24 6.82
CA THR A 261 14.09 -21.44 5.37
C THR A 261 15.46 -21.89 4.86
N TYR A 262 15.49 -22.44 3.65
CA TYR A 262 16.72 -22.71 2.91
C TYR A 262 17.02 -21.62 1.86
N ASN A 263 16.48 -20.41 2.06
CA ASN A 263 16.87 -19.23 1.28
C ASN A 263 18.36 -18.93 1.45
N ARG A 264 18.97 -18.34 0.41
CA ARG A 264 20.40 -17.92 0.46
C ARG A 264 20.61 -16.56 1.09
N ASP A 265 19.60 -15.72 1.02
CA ASP A 265 19.59 -14.37 1.57
C ASP A 265 18.40 -14.18 2.52
N GLN A 266 18.41 -13.07 3.26
CA GLN A 266 17.35 -12.69 4.20
C GLN A 266 16.32 -11.74 3.56
N GLY A 267 16.33 -11.59 2.22
CA GLY A 267 15.54 -10.62 1.48
C GLY A 267 16.00 -9.16 1.70
N ALA A 268 15.05 -8.23 1.58
CA ALA A 268 15.24 -6.81 1.87
C ALA A 268 15.63 -6.56 3.34
N ASP A 269 16.46 -5.55 3.58
CA ASP A 269 16.83 -5.14 4.94
C ASP A 269 15.61 -4.54 5.67
N ILE A 270 15.33 -5.08 6.86
CA ILE A 270 14.19 -4.69 7.70
C ILE A 270 14.67 -4.55 9.14
N SER A 271 14.43 -3.35 9.68
CA SER A 271 14.68 -3.02 11.09
C SER A 271 14.04 -4.03 12.03
N ASP A 272 14.80 -4.47 13.04
CA ASP A 272 14.38 -5.39 14.10
C ASP A 272 13.20 -4.89 14.93
N ILE A 273 12.87 -3.59 14.85
CA ILE A 273 11.69 -3.01 15.49
C ILE A 273 10.41 -3.76 15.07
N TRP A 274 10.36 -4.28 13.84
CA TRP A 274 9.22 -5.06 13.34
C TRP A 274 9.11 -6.46 13.95
N SER A 275 10.22 -7.05 14.43
CA SER A 275 10.22 -8.43 14.93
C SER A 275 9.29 -8.62 16.13
N ASN A 276 9.26 -7.67 17.06
CA ASN A 276 8.35 -7.72 18.21
C ASN A 276 6.87 -7.73 17.78
N ILE A 277 6.53 -6.95 16.75
CA ILE A 277 5.16 -6.88 16.22
C ILE A 277 4.80 -8.19 15.51
N ILE A 278 5.72 -8.72 14.71
CA ILE A 278 5.51 -9.96 13.95
C ILE A 278 5.36 -11.16 14.89
N ILE A 279 6.22 -11.27 15.91
CA ILE A 279 6.15 -12.34 16.91
C ILE A 279 4.81 -12.31 17.66
N ARG A 280 4.38 -11.12 18.12
CA ARG A 280 3.13 -10.98 18.87
C ARG A 280 1.89 -11.21 18.01
N SER A 281 1.88 -10.69 16.78
CA SER A 281 0.74 -10.82 15.87
C SER A 281 0.69 -12.16 15.15
N LYS A 282 1.82 -12.89 15.10
CA LYS A 282 2.02 -14.10 14.29
C LYS A 282 1.70 -13.90 12.81
N CYS A 283 1.77 -12.66 12.30
CA CYS A 283 1.30 -12.31 10.95
C CYS A 283 2.15 -12.90 9.83
N CYS A 284 3.38 -13.35 10.12
CA CYS A 284 4.30 -13.97 9.16
C CYS A 284 4.59 -15.45 9.51
N SER A 285 3.80 -16.06 10.40
CA SER A 285 3.95 -17.48 10.73
C SER A 285 3.43 -18.34 9.59
N ILE A 286 4.25 -19.23 9.06
CA ILE A 286 3.80 -20.28 8.15
C ILE A 286 3.29 -21.44 9.01
N ARG A 287 2.03 -21.82 8.80
CA ARG A 287 1.41 -23.02 9.38
C ARG A 287 1.34 -24.11 8.34
#